data_AF-A0AAJ2BBC8-F1
#
_entry.id   AF-A0AAJ2BBC8-F1
#
_cell.length_a   1.000
_cell.length_b   1.000
_cell.length_c   1.000
_cell.angle_alpha   90.00
_cell.angle_beta   90.00
_cell.angle_gamma   90.00
#
_symmetry.space_group_name_H-M   'P 1'
#
loop_
_entity.id
_entity.type
_entity.pdbx_description
1 polymer ?
#
loop_
_entity_poly.entity_id
_entity_poly.type
_entity_poly.pdbx_seq_one_letter_code
_entity_poly.pdbx_strand_id
1 'polypeptide(L)'
;MTFNLVLINKSRMKQTIAAFLVVLAPFVAVAEDAPPKDSTVWGTFGGWHVFMDPTRGNACYVARIYGEGVVMRFGRFRQKDGSGLYLSVNNPRWKSLKDDERYALEVQLGDHGIWKTNAWATVEDDFQRRLLIATDNEMFLEHFQTSDTATISYEGRQIANLSLTGVAKAVTEMNACQQKTDEILNAREPKSREADPFARAPSLEPSGDPRKL
;
A
#
# COMPACT_ATOMS: atom_id res chain seq x y z
N MET A 1 93.61 25.40 -8.39
CA MET A 1 94.11 24.26 -9.18
C MET A 1 92.92 23.47 -9.72
N THR A 2 92.80 23.47 -11.05
CA THR A 2 92.27 22.41 -11.95
C THR A 2 91.17 21.43 -11.50
N PHE A 3 90.03 21.51 -12.23
CA PHE A 3 89.17 20.47 -12.82
C PHE A 3 89.07 19.07 -12.19
N ASN A 4 87.83 18.57 -12.00
CA ASN A 4 87.27 17.61 -12.96
C ASN A 4 85.77 17.35 -12.76
N LEU A 5 85.08 17.29 -13.91
CA LEU A 5 83.70 16.87 -14.10
C LEU A 5 83.69 15.33 -14.19
N VAL A 6 82.81 14.64 -13.45
CA VAL A 6 82.42 13.25 -13.77
C VAL A 6 80.90 13.12 -13.74
N LEU A 7 80.41 12.49 -14.80
CA LEU A 7 79.04 12.32 -15.24
C LEU A 7 78.17 11.42 -14.33
N ILE A 8 76.90 11.84 -14.17
CA ILE A 8 75.64 11.11 -14.36
C ILE A 8 75.68 9.57 -14.18
N ASN A 9 74.95 9.01 -13.21
CA ASN A 9 73.98 7.93 -13.50
C ASN A 9 72.95 7.61 -12.40
N LYS A 10 71.71 7.44 -12.86
CA LYS A 10 70.64 6.52 -12.42
C LYS A 10 69.89 6.69 -11.08
N SER A 11 68.62 7.09 -11.29
CA SER A 11 67.41 6.34 -10.90
C SER A 11 66.92 6.51 -9.45
N ARG A 12 66.04 7.49 -9.22
CA ARG A 12 64.57 7.34 -9.09
C ARG A 12 64.14 6.48 -7.89
N MET A 13 63.72 7.15 -6.81
CA MET A 13 62.54 6.76 -6.03
C MET A 13 62.04 7.99 -5.27
N LYS A 14 61.13 8.77 -5.87
CA LYS A 14 60.40 9.82 -5.16
C LYS A 14 59.23 9.16 -4.46
N GLN A 15 59.28 9.12 -3.13
CA GLN A 15 58.17 8.70 -2.29
C GLN A 15 57.09 9.79 -2.35
N THR A 16 55.98 9.52 -3.02
CA THR A 16 54.80 10.39 -2.98
C THR A 16 53.85 9.80 -1.94
N ILE A 17 53.75 10.47 -0.80
CA ILE A 17 52.75 10.19 0.24
C ILE A 17 51.40 10.61 -0.33
N ALA A 18 50.55 9.65 -0.67
CA ALA A 18 49.16 9.90 -1.04
C ALA A 18 48.34 10.12 0.24
N ALA A 19 47.90 11.35 0.47
CA ALA A 19 46.96 11.68 1.53
C ALA A 19 45.57 11.12 1.18
N PHE A 20 45.13 10.10 1.92
CA PHE A 20 43.77 9.57 1.85
C PHE A 20 42.82 10.56 2.55
N LEU A 21 42.15 11.41 1.78
CA LEU A 21 41.00 12.21 2.23
C LEU A 21 39.78 11.28 2.31
N VAL A 22 39.49 10.77 3.50
CA VAL A 22 38.24 10.05 3.80
C VAL A 22 37.11 11.09 3.82
N VAL A 23 36.35 11.17 2.74
CA VAL A 23 35.11 11.95 2.68
C VAL A 23 34.06 11.21 3.51
N LEU A 24 33.79 11.69 4.74
CA LEU A 24 32.58 11.32 5.47
C LEU A 24 31.37 11.90 4.72
N ALA A 25 30.76 11.10 3.86
CA ALA A 25 29.43 11.41 3.36
C ALA A 25 28.42 11.16 4.48
N PRO A 26 27.56 12.13 4.87
CA PRO A 26 26.48 11.87 5.80
C PRO A 26 25.52 10.89 5.13
N PHE A 27 25.40 9.69 5.70
CA PHE A 27 24.31 8.77 5.40
C PHE A 27 23.01 9.47 5.80
N VAL A 28 22.34 10.09 4.82
CA VAL A 28 20.96 10.54 5.00
C VAL A 28 20.14 9.25 5.11
N ALA A 29 19.82 8.85 6.34
CA ALA A 29 18.84 7.81 6.59
C ALA A 29 17.51 8.31 6.02
N VAL A 30 17.16 7.82 4.84
CA VAL A 30 15.80 7.97 4.32
C VAL A 30 14.91 7.24 5.31
N ALA A 31 14.10 7.98 6.07
CA ALA A 31 13.08 7.37 6.88
C ALA A 31 12.12 6.64 5.93
N GLU A 32 12.23 5.31 5.87
CA GLU A 32 11.18 4.49 5.28
C GLU A 32 9.95 4.73 6.14
N ASP A 33 8.92 5.37 5.57
CA ASP A 33 7.62 5.53 6.22
C ASP A 33 7.19 4.15 6.73
N ALA A 34 7.07 4.04 8.05
CA ALA A 34 6.66 2.79 8.67
C ALA A 34 5.32 2.33 8.05
N PRO A 35 5.13 1.02 7.85
CA PRO A 35 3.83 0.49 7.45
C PRO A 35 2.74 1.04 8.37
N PRO A 36 1.49 1.19 7.88
CA PRO A 36 0.37 1.50 8.76
C PRO A 36 0.41 0.59 9.97
N LYS A 37 0.15 1.13 11.17
CA LYS A 37 0.40 0.46 12.47
C LYS A 37 -0.16 -0.96 12.57
N ASP A 38 -1.20 -1.25 11.80
CA ASP A 38 -1.91 -2.53 11.83
C ASP A 38 -1.65 -3.41 10.60
N SER A 39 -0.95 -2.94 9.56
CA SER A 39 -0.71 -3.70 8.33
C SER A 39 0.53 -4.58 8.42
N THR A 40 0.43 -5.80 7.90
CA THR A 40 1.57 -6.74 7.80
C THR A 40 2.24 -6.59 6.43
N VAL A 41 3.56 -6.43 6.41
CA VAL A 41 4.34 -6.32 5.17
C VAL A 41 4.44 -7.68 4.47
N TRP A 42 4.04 -7.73 3.20
CA TRP A 42 4.28 -8.89 2.31
C TRP A 42 5.64 -8.75 1.60
N GLY A 43 5.97 -7.55 1.12
CA GLY A 43 7.27 -7.26 0.51
C GLY A 43 7.24 -6.03 -0.40
N THR A 44 8.33 -5.81 -1.12
CA THR A 44 8.49 -4.68 -2.06
C THR A 44 8.84 -5.19 -3.45
N PHE A 45 8.07 -4.78 -4.46
CA PHE A 45 8.17 -5.29 -5.83
C PHE A 45 7.94 -4.17 -6.84
N GLY A 46 8.88 -3.97 -7.76
CA GLY A 46 8.74 -2.95 -8.81
C GLY A 46 8.64 -1.51 -8.28
N GLY A 47 9.14 -1.25 -7.06
CA GLY A 47 9.02 0.07 -6.40
C GLY A 47 7.68 0.31 -5.69
N TRP A 48 6.86 -0.73 -5.53
CA TRP A 48 5.63 -0.72 -4.76
C TRP A 48 5.77 -1.62 -3.54
N HIS A 49 5.14 -1.24 -2.45
CA HIS A 49 5.03 -2.08 -1.25
C HIS A 49 3.71 -2.85 -1.29
N VAL A 50 3.74 -4.10 -0.84
CA VAL A 50 2.58 -4.98 -0.73
C VAL A 50 2.34 -5.28 0.74
N PHE A 51 1.09 -5.17 1.17
CA PHE A 51 0.69 -5.38 2.56
C PHE A 51 -0.59 -6.22 2.65
N MET A 52 -0.77 -6.85 3.80
CA MET A 52 -2.07 -7.37 4.26
C MET A 52 -2.61 -6.42 5.32
N ASP A 53 -3.89 -6.05 5.19
CA ASP A 53 -4.60 -5.15 6.12
C ASP A 53 -5.65 -5.91 6.94
N PRO A 54 -5.38 -6.19 8.24
CA PRO A 54 -6.35 -6.83 9.13
C PRO A 54 -7.66 -6.03 9.26
N THR A 55 -7.59 -4.69 9.17
CA THR A 55 -8.75 -3.82 9.31
C THR A 55 -9.68 -3.86 8.10
N ARG A 56 -9.21 -4.42 6.98
CA ARG A 56 -9.97 -4.62 5.73
C ARG A 56 -10.34 -6.09 5.50
N GLY A 57 -10.50 -6.85 6.58
CA GLY A 57 -10.84 -8.28 6.51
C GLY A 57 -9.67 -9.15 6.08
N ASN A 58 -8.46 -8.75 6.47
CA ASN A 58 -7.19 -9.34 6.04
C ASN A 58 -7.01 -9.32 4.51
N ALA A 59 -7.47 -8.26 3.86
CA ALA A 59 -7.31 -8.10 2.42
C ALA A 59 -5.95 -7.49 2.09
N CYS A 60 -5.41 -7.84 0.92
CA CYS A 60 -4.10 -7.35 0.49
C CYS A 60 -4.22 -6.12 -0.43
N TYR A 61 -3.23 -5.23 -0.33
CA TYR A 61 -3.14 -4.03 -1.14
C TYR A 61 -1.69 -3.71 -1.52
N VAL A 62 -1.52 -2.97 -2.61
CA VAL A 62 -0.28 -2.32 -3.01
C VAL A 62 -0.30 -0.85 -2.64
N ALA A 63 0.84 -0.28 -2.30
CA ALA A 63 1.00 1.15 -2.11
C ALA A 63 2.30 1.68 -2.67
N ARG A 64 2.27 2.94 -3.06
CA ARG A 64 3.44 3.71 -3.46
C ARG A 64 3.36 5.10 -2.89
N ILE A 65 4.49 5.55 -2.36
CA ILE A 65 4.69 6.91 -1.90
C ILE A 65 5.36 7.68 -3.05
N TYR A 66 4.80 8.85 -3.34
CA TYR A 66 5.32 9.81 -4.29
C TYR A 66 5.85 11.04 -3.54
N GLY A 67 6.44 11.99 -4.26
CA GLY A 67 6.93 13.23 -3.66
C GLY A 67 5.83 13.99 -2.90
N GLU A 68 6.26 14.80 -1.93
CA GLU A 68 5.38 15.69 -1.15
C GLU A 68 4.28 14.98 -0.33
N GLY A 69 4.51 13.72 0.06
CA GLY A 69 3.57 12.96 0.91
C GLY A 69 2.32 12.45 0.18
N VAL A 70 2.34 12.47 -1.16
CA VAL A 70 1.28 11.85 -1.96
C VAL A 70 1.42 10.34 -1.89
N VAL A 71 0.35 9.63 -1.51
CA VAL A 71 0.36 8.17 -1.38
C VAL A 71 -0.79 7.58 -2.17
N MET A 72 -0.50 6.64 -3.06
CA MET A 72 -1.52 5.82 -3.70
C MET A 72 -1.59 4.47 -3.03
N ARG A 73 -2.80 3.99 -2.75
CA ARG A 73 -3.09 2.62 -2.36
C ARG A 73 -4.10 2.03 -3.32
N PHE A 74 -3.87 0.80 -3.74
CA PHE A 74 -4.82 0.05 -4.52
C PHE A 74 -4.87 -1.38 -4.01
N GLY A 75 -6.06 -1.92 -3.77
CA GLY A 75 -6.14 -3.27 -3.20
C GLY A 75 -7.53 -3.81 -3.08
N ARG A 76 -7.61 -4.97 -2.44
CA ARG A 76 -8.87 -5.64 -2.12
C ARG A 76 -9.37 -5.18 -0.76
N PHE A 77 -10.67 -5.29 -0.53
CA PHE A 77 -11.27 -5.17 0.79
C PHE A 77 -12.30 -6.27 1.01
N ARG A 78 -12.49 -6.65 2.27
CA ARG A 78 -13.56 -7.53 2.71
C ARG A 78 -14.22 -6.95 3.97
N GLN A 79 -15.51 -6.67 3.87
CA GLN A 79 -16.35 -6.15 4.93
C GLN A 79 -17.61 -7.02 5.05
N LYS A 80 -18.40 -6.80 6.11
CA LYS A 80 -19.62 -7.60 6.35
C LYS A 80 -20.65 -7.45 5.24
N ASP A 81 -20.70 -6.28 4.62
CA ASP A 81 -21.64 -5.86 3.58
C ASP A 81 -21.14 -6.11 2.15
N GLY A 82 -19.88 -6.53 1.99
CA GLY A 82 -19.35 -6.92 0.68
C GLY A 82 -17.82 -7.00 0.62
N SER A 83 -17.34 -7.47 -0.52
CA SER A 83 -15.92 -7.47 -0.88
C SER A 83 -15.73 -6.84 -2.25
N GLY A 84 -14.58 -6.25 -2.49
CA GLY A 84 -14.27 -5.63 -3.78
C GLY A 84 -12.86 -5.07 -3.83
N LEU A 85 -12.68 -4.10 -4.70
CA LEU A 85 -11.46 -3.36 -4.97
C LEU A 85 -11.61 -1.91 -4.49
N TYR A 86 -10.50 -1.29 -4.12
CA TYR A 86 -10.47 0.13 -3.85
C TYR A 86 -9.21 0.78 -4.43
N LEU A 87 -9.36 2.05 -4.79
CA LEU A 87 -8.26 2.97 -5.09
C LEU A 87 -8.36 4.12 -4.09
N SER A 88 -7.26 4.41 -3.39
CA SER A 88 -7.18 5.59 -2.54
C SER A 88 -5.94 6.41 -2.87
N VAL A 89 -6.13 7.73 -2.92
CA VAL A 89 -5.02 8.68 -3.07
C VAL A 89 -5.07 9.67 -1.93
N ASN A 90 -3.99 9.71 -1.15
CA ASN A 90 -3.73 10.74 -0.16
C ASN A 90 -2.93 11.88 -0.81
N ASN A 91 -3.30 13.12 -0.53
CA ASN A 91 -2.50 14.27 -0.92
C ASN A 91 -2.65 15.42 0.10
N PRO A 92 -1.58 15.74 0.87
CA PRO A 92 -1.61 16.81 1.87
C PRO A 92 -1.98 18.19 1.31
N ARG A 93 -1.82 18.43 0.00
CA ARG A 93 -2.13 19.71 -0.65
C ARG A 93 -3.63 19.93 -0.90
N TRP A 94 -4.48 18.91 -0.76
CA TRP A 94 -5.92 19.02 -0.95
C TRP A 94 -6.65 19.62 0.27
N LYS A 95 -6.30 20.87 0.62
CA LYS A 95 -6.77 21.55 1.84
C LYS A 95 -8.28 21.83 1.88
N SER A 96 -8.93 21.88 0.72
CA SER A 96 -10.37 22.13 0.61
C SER A 96 -11.23 20.87 0.63
N LEU A 97 -10.65 19.67 0.70
CA LEU A 97 -11.42 18.45 0.94
C LEU A 97 -12.12 18.55 2.29
N LYS A 98 -13.40 18.20 2.30
CA LYS A 98 -14.20 18.09 3.51
C LYS A 98 -14.40 16.62 3.84
N ASP A 99 -14.29 16.31 5.13
CA ASP A 99 -14.50 14.95 5.62
C ASP A 99 -15.92 14.46 5.31
N ASP A 100 -16.06 13.18 5.00
CA ASP A 100 -17.34 12.52 4.69
C ASP A 100 -18.13 13.05 3.47
N GLU A 101 -17.55 13.95 2.68
CA GLU A 101 -18.14 14.38 1.41
C GLU A 101 -17.82 13.42 0.25
N ARG A 102 -18.71 13.37 -0.74
CA ARG A 102 -18.52 12.64 -2.00
C ARG A 102 -18.15 13.59 -3.13
N TYR A 103 -17.13 13.20 -3.90
CA TYR A 103 -16.64 13.95 -5.06
C TYR A 103 -16.79 13.10 -6.32
N ALA A 104 -17.43 13.66 -7.35
CA ALA A 104 -17.54 13.00 -8.66
C ALA A 104 -16.19 13.14 -9.39
N LEU A 105 -15.51 12.02 -9.60
CA LEU A 105 -14.19 11.95 -10.21
C LEU A 105 -14.24 11.24 -11.56
N GLU A 106 -13.25 11.56 -12.37
CA GLU A 106 -12.89 10.84 -13.58
C GLU A 106 -11.51 10.21 -13.37
N VAL A 107 -11.42 8.89 -13.48
CA VAL A 107 -10.15 8.15 -13.38
C VAL A 107 -9.82 7.55 -14.73
N GLN A 108 -8.62 7.83 -15.22
CA GLN A 108 -8.07 7.25 -16.43
C GLN A 108 -6.80 6.46 -16.08
N LEU A 109 -6.74 5.22 -16.53
CA LEU A 109 -5.62 4.31 -16.31
C LEU A 109 -4.96 4.07 -17.68
N GLY A 110 -3.75 4.59 -17.88
CA GLY A 110 -3.08 4.57 -19.18
C GLY A 110 -3.97 5.08 -20.31
N ASP A 111 -4.02 4.33 -21.40
CA ASP A 111 -4.84 4.63 -22.58
C ASP A 111 -6.24 4.01 -22.52
N HIS A 112 -6.64 3.45 -21.37
CA HIS A 112 -7.99 2.89 -21.20
C HIS A 112 -9.06 3.98 -21.11
N GLY A 113 -10.33 3.56 -21.26
CA GLY A 113 -11.48 4.46 -21.12
C GLY A 113 -11.57 5.11 -19.73
N ILE A 114 -12.24 6.27 -19.69
CA ILE A 114 -12.45 7.04 -18.45
C ILE A 114 -13.51 6.37 -17.57
N TRP A 115 -13.14 6.12 -16.31
CA TRP A 115 -14.04 5.67 -15.27
C TRP A 115 -14.65 6.87 -14.56
N LYS A 116 -15.95 7.08 -14.73
CA LYS A 116 -16.72 8.06 -13.94
C LYS A 116 -17.16 7.42 -12.63
N THR A 117 -16.78 8.00 -11.50
CA THR A 117 -17.02 7.40 -10.19
C THR A 117 -17.22 8.45 -9.11
N ASN A 118 -17.72 8.05 -7.95
CA ASN A 118 -17.76 8.90 -6.76
C ASN A 118 -16.69 8.43 -5.76
N ALA A 119 -15.86 9.35 -5.31
CA ALA A 119 -14.90 9.10 -4.26
C ALA A 119 -15.39 9.66 -2.92
N TRP A 120 -15.18 8.89 -1.86
CA TRP A 120 -15.38 9.32 -0.47
C TRP A 120 -14.14 10.06 0.02
N ALA A 121 -14.32 11.25 0.57
CA ALA A 121 -13.23 11.97 1.22
C ALA A 121 -13.09 11.54 2.68
N THR A 122 -11.85 11.39 3.12
CA THR A 122 -11.52 11.29 4.55
C THR A 122 -10.43 12.30 4.88
N VAL A 123 -10.65 13.08 5.93
CA VAL A 123 -9.72 14.10 6.45
C VAL A 123 -9.47 13.79 7.92
N GLU A 124 -8.33 13.18 8.22
CA GLU A 124 -7.95 12.82 9.59
C GLU A 124 -7.09 13.93 10.22
N ASP A 125 -6.18 14.51 9.43
CA ASP A 125 -5.33 15.63 9.84
C ASP A 125 -4.83 16.43 8.62
N ASP A 126 -3.80 17.26 8.81
CA ASP A 126 -3.23 18.10 7.75
C ASP A 126 -2.46 17.34 6.65
N PHE A 127 -2.03 16.12 6.94
CA PHE A 127 -1.25 15.25 6.07
C PHE A 127 -2.06 14.07 5.54
N GLN A 128 -3.12 13.66 6.24
CA GLN A 128 -4.02 12.57 5.89
C GLN A 128 -5.32 13.13 5.32
N ARG A 129 -5.29 13.43 4.02
CA ARG A 129 -6.41 13.95 3.21
C ARG A 129 -6.54 13.07 1.98
N ARG A 130 -7.49 12.14 2.02
CA ARG A 130 -7.60 11.06 1.04
C ARG A 130 -8.94 11.04 0.34
N LEU A 131 -8.90 10.72 -0.95
CA LEU A 131 -10.06 10.28 -1.73
C LEU A 131 -10.01 8.76 -1.84
N LEU A 132 -11.15 8.09 -1.66
CA LEU A 132 -11.30 6.65 -1.76
C LEU A 132 -12.42 6.29 -2.72
N ILE A 133 -12.10 5.48 -3.72
CA ILE A 133 -13.02 4.88 -4.67
C ILE A 133 -13.13 3.40 -4.32
N ALA A 134 -14.35 2.86 -4.31
CA ALA A 134 -14.61 1.44 -4.17
C ALA A 134 -15.36 0.92 -5.41
N THR A 135 -15.03 -0.28 -5.86
CA THR A 135 -15.70 -0.94 -6.99
C THR A 135 -15.57 -2.46 -6.85
N ASP A 136 -16.51 -3.22 -7.37
CA ASP A 136 -16.46 -4.67 -7.51
C ASP A 136 -16.03 -5.11 -8.93
N ASN A 137 -15.75 -4.15 -9.82
CA ASN A 137 -15.44 -4.43 -11.22
C ASN A 137 -13.96 -4.82 -11.39
N GLU A 138 -13.70 -6.11 -11.61
CA GLU A 138 -12.35 -6.65 -11.82
C GLU A 138 -11.66 -6.10 -13.09
N MET A 139 -12.39 -5.53 -14.07
CA MET A 139 -11.73 -4.81 -15.17
C MET A 139 -10.95 -3.60 -14.67
N PHE A 140 -11.34 -3.02 -13.53
CA PHE A 140 -10.58 -1.92 -12.92
C PHE A 140 -9.20 -2.40 -12.44
N LEU A 141 -9.12 -3.62 -11.87
CA LEU A 141 -7.84 -4.27 -11.53
C LEU A 141 -7.01 -4.53 -12.79
N GLU A 142 -7.65 -5.04 -13.86
CA GLU A 142 -6.98 -5.31 -15.12
C GLU A 142 -6.41 -4.04 -15.76
N HIS A 143 -7.18 -2.95 -15.78
CA HIS A 143 -6.70 -1.68 -16.31
C HIS A 143 -5.57 -1.14 -15.42
N PHE A 144 -5.69 -1.24 -14.10
CA PHE A 144 -4.65 -0.76 -13.17
C PHE A 144 -3.33 -1.52 -13.35
N GLN A 145 -3.37 -2.85 -13.45
CA GLN A 145 -2.16 -3.67 -13.57
C GLN A 145 -1.45 -3.52 -14.93
N THR A 146 -2.19 -3.18 -15.98
CA THR A 146 -1.67 -3.05 -17.36
C THR A 146 -1.29 -1.63 -17.75
N SER A 147 -1.57 -0.65 -16.89
CA SER A 147 -1.31 0.76 -17.15
C SER A 147 0.04 1.22 -16.61
N ASP A 148 0.57 2.28 -17.20
CA ASP A 148 1.78 2.98 -16.78
C ASP A 148 1.51 4.27 -16.00
N THR A 149 0.26 4.74 -16.03
CA THR A 149 -0.18 6.02 -15.47
C THR A 149 -1.59 5.92 -14.90
N ALA A 150 -1.85 6.71 -13.85
CA ALA A 150 -3.17 6.95 -13.29
C ALA A 150 -3.43 8.45 -13.22
N THR A 151 -4.38 8.92 -14.02
CA THR A 151 -4.82 10.31 -14.05
C THR A 151 -6.17 10.41 -13.33
N ILE A 152 -6.25 11.32 -12.37
CA ILE A 152 -7.49 11.61 -11.62
C ILE A 152 -7.87 13.05 -11.89
N SER A 153 -9.11 13.26 -12.32
CA SER A 153 -9.68 14.56 -12.62
C SER A 153 -10.93 14.83 -11.78
N TYR A 154 -11.12 16.08 -11.41
CA TYR A 154 -12.29 16.61 -10.72
C TYR A 154 -12.74 17.88 -11.43
N GLU A 155 -14.03 17.97 -11.80
CA GLU A 155 -14.60 19.11 -12.54
C GLU A 155 -13.79 19.47 -13.82
N GLY A 156 -13.36 18.44 -14.55
CA GLY A 156 -12.56 18.61 -15.78
C GLY A 156 -11.11 19.05 -15.56
N ARG A 157 -10.66 19.18 -14.31
CA ARG A 157 -9.29 19.54 -13.95
C ARG A 157 -8.53 18.33 -13.44
N GLN A 158 -7.34 18.08 -13.98
CA GLN A 158 -6.45 17.05 -13.47
C GLN A 158 -5.96 17.42 -12.06
N ILE A 159 -6.28 16.58 -11.07
CA ILE A 159 -5.88 16.75 -9.67
C ILE A 159 -4.75 15.80 -9.25
N ALA A 160 -4.52 14.73 -10.01
CA ALA A 160 -3.35 13.86 -9.88
C ALA A 160 -2.99 13.23 -11.23
N ASN A 161 -1.70 13.01 -11.47
CA ASN A 161 -1.17 12.15 -12.53
C ASN A 161 0.03 11.41 -11.97
N LEU A 162 -0.11 10.10 -11.79
CA LEU A 162 0.80 9.27 -11.01
C LEU A 162 1.33 8.11 -11.85
N SER A 163 2.64 7.88 -11.79
CA SER A 163 3.28 6.74 -12.46
C SER A 163 2.87 5.42 -11.81
N LEU A 164 2.41 4.48 -12.63
CA LEU A 164 2.16 3.08 -12.33
C LEU A 164 3.29 2.15 -12.79
N THR A 165 4.45 2.70 -13.13
CA THR A 165 5.62 1.89 -13.50
C THR A 165 5.91 0.83 -12.41
N GLY A 166 6.11 -0.42 -12.85
CA GLY A 166 6.40 -1.56 -11.98
C GLY A 166 5.18 -2.16 -11.28
N VAL A 167 3.97 -1.60 -11.44
CA VAL A 167 2.77 -2.03 -10.72
C VAL A 167 2.36 -3.47 -11.04
N ALA A 168 2.58 -3.95 -12.26
CA ALA A 168 2.22 -5.30 -12.68
C ALA A 168 2.82 -6.37 -11.75
N LYS A 169 4.12 -6.23 -11.42
CA LYS A 169 4.80 -7.15 -10.50
C LYS A 169 4.22 -7.08 -9.09
N ALA A 170 3.88 -5.89 -8.63
CA ALA A 170 3.30 -5.67 -7.31
C ALA A 170 1.87 -6.25 -7.21
N VAL A 171 1.07 -6.13 -8.26
CA VAL A 171 -0.28 -6.70 -8.33
C VAL A 171 -0.23 -8.24 -8.35
N THR A 172 0.74 -8.85 -9.05
CA THR A 172 0.97 -10.30 -8.97
C THR A 172 1.20 -10.74 -7.52
N GLU A 173 2.05 -10.01 -6.79
CA GLU A 173 2.39 -10.32 -5.40
C GLU A 173 1.24 -10.00 -4.42
N MET A 174 0.45 -8.96 -4.70
CA MET A 174 -0.78 -8.67 -3.96
C MET A 174 -1.79 -9.81 -4.09
N ASN A 175 -1.93 -10.39 -5.28
CA ASN A 175 -2.82 -11.55 -5.48
C ASN A 175 -2.28 -12.80 -4.78
N ALA A 176 -0.97 -13.03 -4.77
CA ALA A 176 -0.35 -14.12 -3.99
C ALA A 176 -0.56 -13.93 -2.47
N CYS A 177 -0.38 -12.70 -1.97
CA CYS A 177 -0.72 -12.32 -0.59
C CYS A 177 -2.19 -12.63 -0.28
N GLN A 178 -3.10 -12.26 -1.18
CA GLN A 178 -4.53 -12.48 -1.00
C GLN A 178 -4.85 -13.97 -0.94
N GLN A 179 -4.33 -14.77 -1.89
CA GLN A 179 -4.50 -16.21 -1.92
C GLN A 179 -4.02 -16.84 -0.61
N LYS A 180 -2.82 -16.46 -0.14
CA LYS A 180 -2.28 -17.01 1.10
C LYS A 180 -3.15 -16.69 2.31
N THR A 181 -3.70 -15.48 2.34
CA THR A 181 -4.57 -15.04 3.43
C THR A 181 -5.91 -15.75 3.40
N ASP A 182 -6.52 -15.90 2.23
CA ASP A 182 -7.77 -16.64 2.05
C ASP A 182 -7.60 -18.12 2.42
N GLU A 183 -6.47 -18.77 2.07
CA GLU A 183 -6.14 -20.13 2.52
C GLU A 183 -6.13 -20.25 4.05
N ILE A 184 -5.50 -19.30 4.75
CA ILE A 184 -5.42 -19.29 6.21
C ILE A 184 -6.81 -19.07 6.83
N LEU A 185 -7.61 -18.16 6.28
CA LEU A 185 -8.96 -17.88 6.79
C LEU A 185 -9.89 -19.08 6.59
N ASN A 186 -9.89 -19.69 5.40
CA ASN A 186 -10.70 -20.86 5.11
C ASN A 186 -10.31 -22.08 5.95
N ALA A 187 -9.02 -22.22 6.31
CA ALA A 187 -8.56 -23.25 7.23
C ALA A 187 -8.99 -22.99 8.70
N ARG A 188 -9.26 -21.73 9.06
CA ARG A 188 -9.70 -21.31 10.40
C ARG A 188 -11.22 -21.23 10.54
N GLU A 189 -11.99 -21.20 9.45
CA GLU A 189 -13.44 -21.30 9.54
C GLU A 189 -13.81 -22.61 10.24
N PRO A 190 -14.56 -22.55 11.36
CA PRO A 190 -14.90 -23.75 12.11
C PRO A 190 -15.72 -24.68 11.21
N LYS A 191 -15.14 -25.83 10.86
CA LYS A 191 -15.91 -26.97 10.36
C LYS A 191 -16.90 -27.34 11.46
N SER A 192 -18.16 -27.00 11.24
CA SER A 192 -19.29 -27.17 12.16
C SER A 192 -19.27 -26.23 13.35
N ARG A 193 -20.45 -25.71 13.68
CA ARG A 193 -20.78 -25.14 14.99
C ARG A 193 -20.35 -26.16 16.03
N GLU A 194 -19.21 -25.92 16.68
CA GLU A 194 -19.02 -26.42 18.03
C GLU A 194 -20.14 -25.77 18.83
N ALA A 195 -21.21 -26.54 19.07
CA ALA A 195 -22.34 -26.10 19.85
C ALA A 195 -21.75 -25.68 21.20
N ASP A 196 -21.91 -24.39 21.51
CA ASP A 196 -21.45 -23.83 22.77
C ASP A 196 -21.82 -24.79 23.92
N PRO A 197 -20.84 -25.37 24.63
CA PRO A 197 -21.11 -26.33 25.70
C PRO A 197 -21.87 -25.69 26.87
N PHE A 198 -22.02 -24.35 26.87
CA PHE A 198 -22.80 -23.57 27.82
C PHE A 198 -24.16 -23.10 27.28
N ALA A 199 -24.49 -23.35 26.01
CA ALA A 199 -25.82 -23.11 25.48
C ALA A 199 -26.80 -24.12 26.08
N ARG A 200 -27.47 -23.73 27.18
CA ARG A 200 -28.54 -24.54 27.78
C ARG A 200 -29.61 -24.81 26.72
N ALA A 201 -29.87 -26.09 26.45
CA ALA A 201 -31.09 -26.50 25.78
C ALA A 201 -32.29 -25.90 26.55
N PRO A 202 -33.35 -25.41 25.88
CA PRO A 202 -34.52 -24.91 26.57
C PRO A 202 -35.04 -26.02 27.49
N SER A 203 -34.98 -25.74 28.79
CA SER A 203 -35.50 -26.62 29.82
C SER A 203 -36.98 -26.86 29.55
N LEU A 204 -37.35 -28.12 29.32
CA LEU A 204 -38.72 -28.55 29.50
C LEU A 204 -39.05 -28.34 30.98
N GLU A 205 -39.66 -27.22 31.31
CA GLU A 205 -40.35 -27.01 32.58
C GLU A 205 -41.37 -28.16 32.75
N PRO A 206 -41.31 -28.98 33.82
CA PRO A 206 -42.42 -29.85 34.15
C PRO A 206 -43.49 -29.00 34.84
N SER A 207 -44.33 -28.34 34.05
CA SER A 207 -45.54 -27.70 34.56
C SER A 207 -46.65 -28.74 34.68
N GLY A 208 -46.90 -29.22 35.89
CA GLY A 208 -48.05 -30.05 36.22
C GLY A 208 -48.25 -30.23 37.72
N ASP A 209 -48.78 -29.19 38.37
CA ASP A 209 -49.28 -29.18 39.75
C ASP A 209 -50.40 -30.24 39.94
N PRO A 210 -50.31 -31.17 40.92
CA PRO A 210 -51.23 -32.30 41.09
C PRO A 210 -52.59 -31.95 41.73
N ARG A 211 -53.09 -30.71 41.62
CA ARG A 211 -54.41 -30.32 42.17
C ARG A 211 -55.25 -29.43 41.26
N LYS A 212 -55.63 -29.93 40.08
CA LYS A 212 -56.88 -29.52 39.42
C LYS A 212 -57.51 -30.72 38.72
N LEU A 213 -58.79 -30.94 39.06
CA LEU A 213 -59.70 -31.99 38.57
C LEU A 213 -59.82 -31.98 37.03
#